data_AF-A0A3D3L4E0-F1
#
_entry.id   AF-A0A3D3L4E0-F1
#
_cell.length_a   1.000
_cell.length_b   1.000
_cell.length_c   1.000
_cell.angle_alpha   90.00
_cell.angle_beta   90.00
_cell.angle_gamma   90.00
#
_symmetry.space_group_name_H-M   'P 1'
#
loop_
_entity.id
_entity.type
_entity.pdbx_description
1 polymer ?
#
loop_
_entity_poly.entity_id
_entity_poly.type
_entity_poly.pdbx_seq_one_letter_code
_entity_poly.pdbx_strand_id
1 'polypeptide(L)'
;MIEGTDYRLTPLLSEDEIQDKIREIGQNLSGRFKNEVPIFIGVLNGSFIFLADLLRTMTINCEMDFIKLNSYSGDKPSGTIR
;
A
#
# COMPACT_ATOMS: atom_id res chain seq x y z
N MET A 1 -30.13 2.86 19.00
CA MET A 1 -29.44 1.89 19.85
C MET A 1 -28.94 0.78 18.94
N ILE A 2 -27.67 0.80 18.54
CA ILE A 2 -27.07 -0.27 17.74
C ILE A 2 -26.18 -1.03 18.74
N GLU A 3 -26.53 -2.28 19.03
CA GLU A 3 -25.71 -3.17 19.87
C GLU A 3 -24.36 -3.36 19.19
N GLY A 4 -23.35 -2.65 19.67
CA GLY A 4 -21.97 -2.77 19.18
C GLY A 4 -21.33 -3.99 19.80
N THR A 5 -20.90 -4.93 18.96
CA THR A 5 -20.07 -6.07 19.34
C THR A 5 -18.80 -5.58 20.03
N ASP A 6 -18.52 -6.08 21.24
CA ASP A 6 -17.31 -5.78 22.01
C ASP A 6 -16.09 -6.47 21.36
N TYR A 7 -15.51 -5.84 20.34
CA TYR A 7 -14.30 -6.33 19.70
C TYR A 7 -13.08 -5.98 20.54
N ARG A 8 -12.40 -7.02 21.06
CA ARG A 8 -11.09 -6.87 21.70
C ARG A 8 -10.00 -6.87 20.62
N LEU A 9 -9.54 -5.68 20.25
CA LEU A 9 -8.41 -5.52 19.33
C LEU A 9 -7.10 -5.47 20.11
N THR A 10 -6.17 -6.37 19.78
CA THR A 10 -4.80 -6.35 20.29
C THR A 10 -3.88 -5.76 19.22
N PRO A 11 -3.05 -4.75 19.54
CA PRO A 11 -2.10 -4.21 18.59
C PRO A 11 -1.09 -5.29 18.18
N LEU A 12 -0.98 -5.54 16.87
CA LEU A 12 0.00 -6.48 16.31
C LEU A 12 1.34 -5.81 16.02
N LEU A 13 1.28 -4.56 15.53
CA LEU A 13 2.43 -3.73 15.22
C LEU A 13 2.17 -2.34 15.81
N SER A 14 3.19 -1.77 16.43
CA SER A 14 3.19 -0.36 16.82
C SER A 14 3.32 0.54 15.58
N GLU A 15 2.91 1.79 15.73
CA GLU A 15 3.07 2.81 14.70
C GLU A 15 4.55 2.99 14.32
N ASP A 16 5.44 3.02 15.31
CA ASP A 16 6.88 3.18 15.10
C ASP A 16 7.46 2.02 14.27
N GLU A 17 7.08 0.77 14.57
CA GLU A 17 7.52 -0.39 13.77
C GLU A 17 7.09 -0.30 12.31
N ILE A 18 5.85 0.18 12.07
CA ILE A 18 5.34 0.37 10.70
C ILE A 18 6.11 1.48 10.00
N GLN A 19 6.29 2.64 10.64
CA GLN A 19 6.97 3.79 10.05
C GLN A 19 8.46 3.53 9.80
N ASP A 20 9.13 2.81 10.71
CA ASP A 20 10.51 2.37 10.55
C ASP A 20 10.65 1.48 9.32
N LYS A 21 9.74 0.51 9.15
CA LYS A 21 9.78 -0.39 8.00
C LYS A 21 9.49 0.34 6.69
N ILE A 22 8.55 1.28 6.69
CA ILE A 22 8.23 2.10 5.51
C ILE A 22 9.46 2.93 5.10
N ARG A 23 10.14 3.56 6.05
CA ARG A 23 11.38 4.33 5.80
C ARG A 23 12.49 3.46 5.20
N GLU A 24 12.68 2.25 5.74
CA GLU A 24 13.65 1.29 5.18
C GLU A 24 13.32 0.95 3.71
N ILE A 25 12.06 0.66 3.42
CA ILE A 25 11.61 0.32 2.05
C ILE A 25 11.81 1.52 1.11
N GLY A 26 11.41 2.72 1.52
CA GLY A 26 11.53 3.92 0.70
C GLY A 26 12.98 4.27 0.35
N GLN A 27 13.90 4.14 1.31
CA GLN A 27 15.34 4.33 1.07
C GLN A 27 15.89 3.30 0.09
N ASN A 28 15.51 2.02 0.26
CA ASN A 28 15.95 0.95 -0.63
C ASN A 28 15.46 1.18 -2.08
N LEU A 29 14.18 1.52 -2.25
CA LEU A 29 13.60 1.79 -3.57
C LEU A 29 14.17 3.05 -4.21
N SER A 30 14.37 4.11 -3.43
CA SER A 30 15.00 5.35 -3.93
C SER A 30 16.42 5.11 -4.41
N GLY A 31 17.19 4.27 -3.70
CA GLY A 31 18.52 3.85 -4.16
C GLY A 31 18.46 3.02 -5.43
N ARG A 32 17.51 2.08 -5.52
CA ARG A 32 17.33 1.20 -6.68
C ARG A 32 16.96 1.96 -7.95
N PHE A 33 16.08 2.96 -7.84
CA PHE A 33 15.51 3.70 -8.97
C PHE A 33 16.06 5.12 -9.11
N LYS A 34 17.27 5.38 -8.60
CA LYS A 34 17.86 6.73 -8.47
C LYS A 34 17.81 7.61 -9.73
N ASN A 35 17.87 7.00 -10.91
CA ASN A 35 17.91 7.71 -12.21
C ASN A 35 16.65 7.46 -13.05
N GLU A 36 15.58 6.99 -12.43
CA GLU A 36 14.30 6.69 -13.07
C GLU A 36 13.18 7.50 -12.39
N VAL A 37 12.02 7.55 -13.04
CA VAL A 37 10.80 8.12 -12.47
C VAL A 37 9.76 6.99 -12.38
N PRO A 38 9.81 6.16 -11.32
CA PRO A 38 8.91 5.01 -11.20
C PRO A 38 7.46 5.46 -10.99
N ILE A 39 6.53 4.69 -11.55
CA ILE A 39 5.10 4.79 -11.29
C ILE A 39 4.72 3.75 -10.23
N PHE A 40 4.24 4.21 -9.08
CA PHE A 40 3.75 3.33 -8.03
C PHE A 40 2.25 3.09 -8.19
N ILE A 41 1.87 1.81 -8.30
CA ILE A 41 0.47 1.42 -8.51
C ILE A 41 -0.11 0.85 -7.21
N GLY A 42 -1.03 1.59 -6.59
CA GLY A 42 -1.78 1.13 -5.41
C GLY A 42 -3.01 0.30 -5.79
N VAL A 43 -3.21 -0.84 -5.14
CA VAL A 43 -4.42 -1.65 -5.29
C VAL A 43 -5.46 -1.20 -4.27
N LEU A 44 -6.58 -0.65 -4.73
CA LEU A 44 -7.65 -0.17 -3.85
C LEU A 44 -8.44 -1.34 -3.22
N ASN A 45 -8.98 -1.17 -2.00
CA ASN A 45 -9.00 0.06 -1.19
C ASN A 45 -7.90 0.12 -0.12
N GLY A 46 -7.39 -1.03 0.34
CA GLY A 46 -6.57 -1.12 1.56
C GLY A 46 -5.16 -0.55 1.45
N SER A 47 -4.62 -0.34 0.24
CA SER A 47 -3.24 0.13 0.05
C SER A 47 -3.06 1.64 0.18
N PHE A 48 -4.15 2.43 0.21
CA PHE A 48 -4.06 3.88 0.10
C PHE A 48 -3.17 4.53 1.16
N ILE A 49 -3.38 4.18 2.44
CA ILE A 49 -2.62 4.77 3.55
C ILE A 49 -1.15 4.33 3.50
N PHE A 50 -0.90 3.04 3.29
CA PHE A 50 0.45 2.51 3.16
C PHE A 50 1.22 3.16 2.00
N LEU A 51 0.58 3.30 0.84
CA LEU A 51 1.23 3.88 -0.33
C LEU A 51 1.55 5.36 -0.13
N ALA A 52 0.63 6.12 0.49
CA ALA A 52 0.88 7.51 0.84
C ALA A 52 2.07 7.66 1.79
N ASP A 53 2.15 6.82 2.82
CA ASP A 53 3.27 6.82 3.77
C ASP A 53 4.59 6.44 3.09
N LEU A 54 4.58 5.42 2.21
CA LEU A 54 5.76 5.04 1.45
C LEU A 54 6.27 6.18 0.56
N LEU A 55 5.39 6.82 -0.21
CA LEU A 55 5.78 7.90 -1.12
C LEU A 55 6.38 9.11 -0.39
N ARG A 56 5.94 9.40 0.85
CA ARG A 56 6.56 10.45 1.68
C ARG A 56 8.03 10.20 2.01
N THR A 57 8.47 8.94 1.99
CA THR A 57 9.86 8.56 2.30
C THR A 57 10.77 8.51 1.06
N MET A 58 10.21 8.65 -0.13
CA MET A 58 10.97 8.58 -1.38
C MET A 58 11.85 9.83 -1.55
N THR A 59 13.11 9.64 -1.96
CA THR A 59 14.08 10.73 -2.21
C THR A 59 14.33 10.97 -3.69
N ILE A 60 13.47 10.43 -4.55
CA ILE A 60 13.53 10.52 -6.02
C ILE A 60 12.16 10.97 -6.54
N ASN A 61 12.13 11.48 -7.77
CA ASN A 61 10.87 11.77 -8.43
C ASN A 61 10.12 10.47 -8.71
N CYS A 62 8.82 10.46 -8.48
CA CYS A 62 7.96 9.31 -8.76
C CYS A 62 6.53 9.77 -9.02
N GLU A 63 5.77 8.93 -9.70
CA GLU A 63 4.34 9.11 -9.94
C GLU A 63 3.55 8.05 -9.16
N MET A 64 2.26 8.32 -8.96
CA MET A 64 1.35 7.42 -8.26
C MET A 64 0.07 7.25 -9.08
N ASP A 65 -0.37 6.01 -9.21
CA ASP A 65 -1.68 5.68 -9.77
C ASP A 65 -2.35 4.57 -8.94
N PHE A 66 -3.66 4.39 -9.12
CA PHE A 66 -4.44 3.37 -8.44
C PHE A 66 -5.20 2.48 -9.41
N ILE A 67 -5.18 1.18 -9.14
CA ILE A 67 -6.06 0.23 -9.80
C ILE A 67 -7.09 -0.30 -8.82
N LYS A 68 -8.35 -0.36 -9.28
CA LYS A 68 -9.43 -1.01 -8.53
C LYS A 68 -9.64 -2.40 -9.09
N LEU A 69 -9.23 -3.41 -8.33
CA LEU A 69 -9.56 -4.79 -8.65
C LEU A 69 -10.96 -5.07 -8.10
N ASN A 70 -11.95 -5.22 -8.98
CA ASN A 70 -13.20 -5.86 -8.60
C ASN A 70 -12.87 -7.34 -8.41
N SER A 71 -12.76 -7.78 -7.17
CA SER A 71 -12.57 -9.19 -6.85
C SER A 71 -13.69 -10.01 -7.48
N TYR A 72 -13.29 -10.99 -8.29
CA TYR A 72 -14.12 -12.03 -8.86
C TYR A 72 -15.11 -12.61 -7.85
N SER A 73 -16.39 -12.37 -8.08
CA SER A 73 -17.44 -13.29 -7.64
C SER A 73 -17.43 -14.50 -8.59
N GLY A 74 -16.58 -15.51 -8.30
CA GLY A 74 -16.68 -16.84 -8.89
C GLY A 74 -15.41 -17.38 -9.59
N ASP A 75 -14.70 -18.27 -8.89
CA ASP A 75 -14.12 -19.55 -9.38
C ASP A 75 -13.49 -19.70 -10.78
N LYS A 76 -13.00 -18.65 -11.48
CA LYS A 76 -12.12 -18.85 -12.66
C LYS A 76 -11.02 -17.80 -12.77
N PRO A 77 -9.76 -18.18 -13.07
CA PRO A 77 -8.73 -17.23 -13.43
C PRO A 77 -8.94 -16.83 -14.89
N SER A 78 -9.60 -15.70 -15.15
CA SER A 78 -9.53 -15.10 -16.50
C SER A 78 -8.47 -14.00 -16.48
N GLY A 79 -7.30 -14.40 -16.98
CA GLY A 79 -6.19 -13.53 -17.34
C GLY A 79 -6.53 -12.71 -18.57
N THR A 80 -7.26 -11.63 -18.36
CA THR A 80 -7.30 -10.48 -19.27
C THR A 80 -7.53 -9.23 -18.43
N ILE A 81 -6.47 -8.43 -18.25
CA ILE A 81 -6.57 -7.08 -17.70
C ILE A 81 -6.71 -6.14 -18.90
N ARG A 82 -7.79 -5.35 -18.94
CA ARG A 82 -7.99 -4.24 -19.89
C ARG A 82 -7.71 -2.92 -19.20
#